data_AF-A0A355EZT5-F1
#
_entry.id   AF-A0A355EZT5-F1
#
_cell.length_a   1.000
_cell.length_b   1.000
_cell.length_c   1.000
_cell.angle_alpha   90.00
_cell.angle_beta   90.00
_cell.angle_gamma   90.00
#
_symmetry.space_group_name_H-M   'P 1'
#
loop_
_entity.id
_entity.type
_entity.pdbx_description
1 polymer ?
#
loop_
_entity_poly.entity_id
_entity_poly.type
_entity_poly.pdbx_seq_one_letter_code
_entity_poly.pdbx_strand_id
1 'polypeptide(L)'
;MTLNLRRCAGALLGASFLLLSGCGYALVGRGSNLPADIKTVYLRPLENRTPRSQVEQALTRAIADEMVKRQRFSMVGSPDGADAELSGAVVFYGATPVTFDPSGRATEYEISLTAQIAFKRTGQDQPIWSNDRYTFRETYPLEASNVNYVDLEDNAIEKAAERFAETMVSDLLEGF
;
A
#
# COMPACT_ATOMS: atom_id res chain seq x y z
N MET A 1 -38.34 -68.04 -19.14
CA MET A 1 -38.52 -67.26 -17.89
C MET A 1 -37.35 -66.29 -17.81
N THR A 2 -37.47 -65.16 -18.51
CA THR A 2 -36.38 -64.20 -18.73
C THR A 2 -36.88 -62.78 -18.48
N LEU A 3 -35.95 -61.96 -17.98
CA LEU A 3 -35.97 -60.50 -17.83
C LEU A 3 -36.72 -59.92 -16.62
N ASN A 4 -35.93 -59.31 -15.73
CA ASN A 4 -36.15 -57.92 -15.37
C ASN A 4 -34.81 -57.17 -15.18
N LEU A 5 -34.17 -56.92 -16.32
CA LEU A 5 -32.99 -56.08 -16.52
C LEU A 5 -33.40 -54.58 -16.63
N ARG A 6 -34.28 -54.08 -15.75
CA ARG A 6 -34.91 -52.75 -15.89
C ARG A 6 -34.78 -51.82 -14.68
N ARG A 7 -33.95 -52.13 -13.69
CA ARG A 7 -33.82 -51.30 -12.47
C ARG A 7 -32.46 -50.66 -12.21
N CYS A 8 -31.43 -50.98 -12.99
CA CYS A 8 -30.09 -50.38 -12.79
C CYS A 8 -29.76 -49.21 -13.72
N ALA A 9 -30.61 -48.90 -14.70
CA ALA A 9 -30.33 -47.84 -15.69
C ALA A 9 -30.74 -46.42 -15.24
N GLY A 10 -31.49 -46.28 -14.15
CA GLY A 10 -31.97 -44.97 -13.68
C GLY A 10 -31.05 -44.23 -12.70
N ALA A 11 -30.04 -44.90 -12.14
CA ALA A 11 -29.21 -44.33 -11.06
C ALA A 11 -27.85 -43.80 -11.53
N LEU A 12 -27.48 -43.99 -12.81
CA LEU A 12 -26.16 -43.64 -13.34
C LEU A 12 -26.13 -42.34 -14.18
N LEU A 13 -27.28 -41.68 -14.37
CA LEU A 13 -27.42 -40.48 -15.21
C LEU A 13 -27.59 -39.17 -14.41
N GLY A 14 -27.49 -39.21 -13.08
CA GLY A 14 -27.72 -38.07 -12.19
C GLY A 14 -26.48 -37.52 -11.47
N ALA A 15 -25.28 -38.05 -11.74
CA ALA A 15 -24.10 -37.76 -10.92
C ALA A 15 -23.01 -36.91 -11.61
N SER A 16 -23.25 -36.40 -12.82
CA SER A 16 -22.19 -35.78 -13.62
C SER A 16 -22.31 -34.26 -13.84
N PHE A 17 -23.20 -33.55 -13.13
CA PHE A 17 -23.46 -32.12 -13.39
C PHE A 17 -23.06 -31.14 -12.27
N LEU A 18 -22.31 -31.57 -11.25
CA LEU A 18 -22.02 -30.75 -10.06
C LEU A 18 -20.55 -30.32 -9.90
N LEU A 19 -19.72 -30.37 -10.95
CA LEU A 19 -18.30 -30.00 -10.86
C LEU A 19 -17.91 -28.73 -11.65
N LEU A 20 -18.87 -27.84 -11.93
CA LEU A 20 -18.59 -26.53 -12.53
C LEU A 20 -18.83 -25.35 -11.57
N SER A 21 -19.00 -25.58 -10.27
CA SER A 21 -18.73 -24.56 -9.27
C SER A 21 -17.22 -24.37 -9.15
N GLY A 22 -16.58 -23.88 -10.22
CA GLY A 22 -15.31 -23.21 -10.09
C GLY A 22 -15.51 -22.16 -9.01
N CYS A 23 -14.70 -22.23 -7.95
CA CYS A 23 -14.66 -21.19 -6.94
C CYS A 23 -14.66 -19.86 -7.70
N GLY A 24 -15.72 -19.09 -7.54
CA GLY A 24 -15.78 -17.73 -8.03
C GLY A 24 -14.72 -16.95 -7.27
N TYR A 25 -13.46 -17.12 -7.68
CA TYR A 25 -12.41 -16.15 -7.46
C TYR A 25 -12.81 -14.96 -8.32
N ALA A 26 -13.82 -14.23 -7.84
CA ALA A 26 -13.83 -12.82 -8.06
C ALA A 26 -12.51 -12.34 -7.46
N LEU A 27 -11.56 -12.00 -8.32
CA LEU A 27 -10.49 -11.08 -7.95
C LEU A 27 -11.19 -9.78 -7.56
N VAL A 28 -11.63 -9.70 -6.30
CA VAL A 28 -12.10 -8.47 -5.69
C VAL A 28 -10.91 -7.53 -5.72
N GLY A 29 -10.90 -6.59 -6.67
CA GLY A 29 -9.85 -5.58 -6.81
C GLY A 29 -9.17 -5.47 -8.18
N ARG A 30 -9.48 -6.28 -9.21
CA ARG A 30 -9.01 -6.01 -10.58
C ARG A 30 -10.06 -5.25 -11.37
N GLY A 31 -10.12 -3.95 -11.15
CA GLY A 31 -10.97 -3.07 -11.93
C GLY A 31 -10.77 -1.63 -11.52
N SER A 32 -9.76 -0.96 -12.08
CA SER A 32 -10.00 -0.16 -13.28
C SER A 32 -8.73 0.62 -13.58
N ASN A 33 -8.13 0.45 -14.77
CA ASN A 33 -7.24 1.45 -15.37
C ASN A 33 -7.57 2.84 -14.84
N LEU A 34 -6.64 3.46 -14.11
CA LEU A 34 -6.80 4.80 -13.53
C LEU A 34 -7.61 5.67 -14.50
N PRO A 35 -8.79 6.18 -14.09
CA PRO A 35 -9.66 6.90 -14.99
C PRO A 35 -8.87 7.99 -15.72
N ALA A 36 -8.80 7.90 -17.05
CA ALA A 36 -7.92 8.74 -17.86
C ALA A 36 -8.29 10.23 -17.81
N ASP A 37 -9.45 10.55 -17.25
CA ASP A 37 -9.94 11.89 -17.00
C ASP A 37 -9.36 12.53 -15.73
N ILE A 38 -8.73 11.77 -14.82
CA ILE A 38 -8.06 12.31 -13.64
C ILE A 38 -6.70 12.86 -14.06
N LYS A 39 -6.57 14.19 -14.03
CA LYS A 39 -5.36 14.91 -14.42
C LYS A 39 -4.76 15.67 -13.25
N THR A 40 -5.58 16.25 -12.38
CA THR A 40 -5.11 16.98 -11.20
C THR A 40 -5.35 16.19 -9.93
N VAL A 41 -4.32 16.12 -9.07
CA VAL A 41 -4.40 15.42 -7.79
C VAL A 41 -3.99 16.36 -6.67
N TYR A 42 -4.82 16.42 -5.63
CA TYR A 42 -4.47 17.02 -4.35
C TYR A 42 -3.96 15.93 -3.39
N LEU A 43 -2.77 16.12 -2.81
CA LEU A 43 -2.34 15.31 -1.67
C LEU A 43 -2.70 16.06 -0.39
N ARG A 44 -3.64 15.50 0.36
CA ARG A 44 -3.91 15.95 1.72
C ARG A 44 -2.73 15.53 2.61
N PRO A 45 -2.18 16.44 3.45
CA PRO A 45 -1.18 16.05 4.43
C PRO A 45 -1.63 14.84 5.24
N LEU A 46 -0.75 13.85 5.38
CA LEU A 46 -1.08 12.65 6.14
C LEU A 46 -1.28 13.01 7.62
N GLU A 47 -2.28 12.39 8.25
CA GLU A 47 -2.43 12.47 9.69
C GLU A 47 -1.35 11.63 10.38
N ASN A 48 -0.84 12.11 11.52
CA ASN A 48 -0.01 11.30 12.38
C ASN A 48 -0.84 10.65 13.48
N ARG A 49 -0.96 9.32 13.45
CA ARG A 49 -1.59 8.51 14.50
C ARG A 49 -0.57 7.65 15.24
N THR A 50 0.68 8.10 15.26
CA THR A 50 1.81 7.46 15.93
C THR A 50 2.39 8.41 16.99
N PRO A 51 3.17 7.90 17.97
CA PRO A 51 3.89 8.76 18.91
C PRO A 51 5.13 9.44 18.29
N ARG A 52 5.55 9.05 17.08
CA ARG A 52 6.76 9.61 16.44
C ARG A 52 6.40 10.85 15.64
N SER A 53 6.87 12.00 16.09
CA SER A 53 6.72 13.27 15.37
C SER A 53 7.42 13.23 13.99
N GLN A 54 6.95 14.04 13.04
CA GLN A 54 7.54 14.29 11.71
C GLN A 54 7.51 13.16 10.70
N VAL A 55 7.15 11.92 11.09
CA VAL A 55 7.03 10.80 10.14
C VAL A 55 5.98 11.10 9.07
N GLU A 56 4.84 11.68 9.47
CA GLU A 56 3.78 12.08 8.54
C GLU A 56 4.23 13.16 7.55
N GLN A 57 5.09 14.08 8.00
CA GLN A 57 5.61 15.16 7.16
C GLN A 57 6.62 14.62 6.14
N ALA A 58 7.53 13.75 6.58
CA ALA A 58 8.48 13.08 5.70
C ALA A 58 7.74 12.24 4.64
N LEU A 59 6.76 11.42 5.05
CA LEU A 59 5.95 10.63 4.11
C LEU A 59 5.14 11.52 3.16
N THR A 60 4.48 12.56 3.64
CA THR A 60 3.71 13.48 2.79
C THR A 60 4.60 14.10 1.72
N ARG A 61 5.80 14.58 2.09
CA ARG A 61 6.76 15.18 1.16
C ARG A 61 7.24 14.16 0.14
N ALA A 62 7.71 12.99 0.61
CA ALA A 62 8.21 11.94 -0.26
C ALA A 62 7.16 11.44 -1.27
N ILE A 63 5.90 11.30 -0.83
CA ILE A 63 4.78 10.94 -1.72
C ILE A 63 4.55 12.03 -2.76
N ALA A 64 4.50 13.31 -2.36
CA ALA A 64 4.35 14.41 -3.31
C ALA A 64 5.47 14.41 -4.36
N ASP A 65 6.71 14.28 -3.92
CA ASP A 65 7.90 14.27 -4.78
C ASP A 65 7.87 13.10 -5.77
N GLU A 66 7.51 11.89 -5.31
CA GLU A 66 7.40 10.72 -6.17
C GLU A 66 6.23 10.85 -7.16
N MET A 67 5.08 11.40 -6.75
CA MET A 67 3.96 11.66 -7.67
C MET A 67 4.34 12.65 -8.78
N VAL A 68 5.08 13.71 -8.43
CA VAL A 68 5.63 14.68 -9.40
C VAL A 68 6.64 13.99 -10.33
N LYS A 69 7.55 13.19 -9.77
CA LYS A 69 8.60 12.46 -10.51
C LYS A 69 8.01 11.49 -11.54
N ARG A 70 6.91 10.80 -11.20
CA ARG A 70 6.21 9.88 -12.13
C ARG A 70 5.46 10.60 -13.24
N GLN A 71 5.17 11.90 -13.09
CA GLN A 71 4.50 12.75 -14.08
C GLN A 71 3.15 12.22 -14.59
N ARG A 72 2.50 11.33 -13.83
CA ARG A 72 1.19 10.78 -14.21
C ARG A 72 0.06 11.78 -13.97
N PHE A 73 0.20 12.62 -12.93
CA PHE A 73 -0.77 13.62 -12.50
C PHE A 73 -0.09 14.97 -12.29
N SER A 74 -0.88 16.04 -12.41
CA SER A 74 -0.49 17.38 -12.00
C SER A 74 -0.87 17.59 -10.54
N MET A 75 0.11 17.79 -9.67
CA MET A 75 -0.14 18.06 -8.25
C MET A 75 -0.69 19.48 -8.07
N VAL A 76 -1.78 19.62 -7.32
CA VAL A 76 -2.37 20.92 -6.95
C VAL A 76 -2.31 21.14 -5.44
N GLY A 77 -2.22 22.40 -5.01
CA GLY A 77 -2.05 22.76 -3.60
C GLY A 77 -3.34 22.94 -2.80
N SER A 78 -4.50 22.85 -3.46
CA SER A 78 -5.83 22.95 -2.84
C SER A 78 -6.72 21.82 -3.35
N PRO A 79 -7.65 21.31 -2.53
CA PRO A 79 -8.71 20.41 -3.02
C PRO A 79 -9.62 21.08 -4.05
N ASP A 80 -9.70 22.41 -4.05
CA ASP A 80 -10.52 23.17 -5.01
C ASP A 80 -9.96 23.00 -6.44
N GLY A 81 -10.70 22.31 -7.30
CA GLY A 81 -10.31 22.06 -8.69
C GLY A 81 -9.39 20.84 -8.88
N ALA A 82 -9.19 20.02 -7.86
CA ALA A 82 -8.56 18.70 -8.00
C ALA A 82 -9.57 17.67 -8.56
N ASP A 83 -9.16 16.87 -9.53
CA ASP A 83 -9.98 15.76 -10.02
C ASP A 83 -10.04 14.61 -8.99
N ALA A 84 -8.95 14.41 -8.26
CA ALA A 84 -8.86 13.41 -7.20
C ALA A 84 -8.03 13.89 -6.00
N GLU A 85 -8.24 13.24 -4.87
CA GLU A 85 -7.53 13.44 -3.62
C GLU A 85 -6.83 12.14 -3.19
N LEU A 86 -5.56 12.26 -2.83
CA LEU A 86 -4.81 11.25 -2.07
C LEU A 86 -4.82 11.69 -0.60
N SER A 87 -5.26 10.80 0.29
CA SER A 87 -5.41 11.08 1.72
C SER A 87 -5.03 9.87 2.56
N GLY A 88 -4.76 10.07 3.85
CA GLY A 88 -4.37 8.97 4.70
C GLY A 88 -3.86 9.36 6.07
N ALA A 89 -3.38 8.35 6.80
CA ALA A 89 -2.80 8.50 8.12
C ALA A 89 -1.64 7.50 8.31
N VAL A 90 -0.56 7.94 8.92
CA VAL A 90 0.48 7.04 9.44
C VAL A 90 -0.04 6.43 10.74
N VAL A 91 -0.18 5.11 10.77
CA VAL A 91 -0.77 4.38 11.90
C VAL A 91 0.25 3.56 12.69
N PHE A 92 1.44 3.33 12.13
CA PHE A 92 2.53 2.69 12.83
C PHE A 92 3.89 3.19 12.32
N TYR A 93 4.81 3.39 13.26
CA TYR A 93 6.24 3.56 13.02
C TYR A 93 6.99 2.77 14.09
N GLY A 94 8.02 2.04 13.69
CA GLY A 94 8.92 1.37 14.61
C GLY A 94 10.33 1.25 14.01
N ALA A 95 11.33 1.39 14.86
CA ALA A 95 12.73 1.15 14.53
C ALA A 95 13.28 0.12 15.52
N THR A 96 13.71 -1.04 15.01
CA THR A 96 14.21 -2.15 15.84
C THR A 96 15.63 -2.49 15.42
N PRO A 97 16.61 -2.56 16.35
CA PRO A 97 17.95 -2.99 16.02
C PRO A 97 17.94 -4.48 15.62
N VAL A 98 18.59 -4.81 14.50
CA VAL A 98 18.61 -6.18 13.96
C VAL A 98 20.02 -6.79 13.93
N THR A 99 21.05 -5.96 13.88
CA THR A 99 22.46 -6.38 13.86
C THR A 99 23.25 -5.60 14.90
N PHE A 100 24.22 -6.26 15.55
CA PHE A 100 25.06 -5.69 16.60
C PHE A 100 26.55 -5.98 16.34
N ASP A 101 27.42 -5.07 16.76
CA ASP A 101 28.87 -5.27 16.77
C ASP A 101 29.34 -6.09 18.00
N PRO A 102 30.62 -6.51 18.07
CA PRO A 102 31.15 -7.26 19.21
C PRO A 102 31.10 -6.53 20.57
N SER A 103 30.89 -5.21 20.56
CA SER A 103 30.71 -4.40 21.77
C SER A 103 29.24 -4.27 22.20
N GLY A 104 28.31 -4.89 21.46
CA GLY A 104 26.88 -4.87 21.72
C GLY A 104 26.17 -3.62 21.20
N ARG A 105 26.82 -2.82 20.34
CA ARG A 105 26.18 -1.65 19.72
C ARG A 105 25.43 -2.06 18.46
N ALA A 106 24.21 -1.54 18.28
CA ALA A 106 23.46 -1.77 17.06
C ALA A 106 24.16 -1.15 15.85
N THR A 107 24.30 -1.94 14.78
CA THR A 107 24.91 -1.53 13.50
C THR A 107 23.88 -1.43 12.38
N GLU A 108 22.70 -2.01 12.54
CA GLU A 108 21.61 -1.95 11.58
C GLU A 108 20.27 -1.87 12.31
N TYR A 109 19.35 -1.10 11.75
CA TYR A 109 17.97 -0.99 12.24
C TYR A 109 17.00 -1.38 11.13
N GLU A 110 16.01 -2.19 11.48
CA GLU A 110 14.82 -2.39 10.66
C GLU A 110 13.81 -1.29 11.00
N ILE A 111 13.45 -0.51 9.98
CA ILE A 111 12.36 0.47 10.07
C ILE A 111 11.11 -0.18 9.51
N SER A 112 10.01 -0.09 10.26
CA SER A 112 8.70 -0.54 9.81
C SER A 112 7.69 0.60 9.92
N LEU A 113 7.02 0.87 8.80
CA LEU A 113 6.01 1.89 8.61
C LEU A 113 4.68 1.22 8.25
N THR A 114 3.56 1.71 8.77
CA THR A 114 2.24 1.35 8.25
C THR A 114 1.39 2.59 8.11
N ALA A 115 0.74 2.73 6.96
CA ALA A 115 -0.19 3.81 6.69
C ALA A 115 -1.52 3.29 6.17
N GLN A 116 -2.58 4.03 6.48
CA GLN A 116 -3.87 3.98 5.79
C GLN A 116 -3.80 4.98 4.65
N ILE A 117 -4.05 4.56 3.42
CA ILE A 117 -4.03 5.43 2.24
C ILE A 117 -5.29 5.22 1.41
N ALA A 118 -5.90 6.30 0.95
CA ALA A 118 -7.04 6.29 0.04
C ALA A 118 -6.85 7.30 -1.08
N PHE A 119 -7.07 6.84 -2.31
CA PHE A 119 -7.11 7.64 -3.52
C PHE A 119 -8.54 7.68 -4.05
N LYS A 120 -9.10 8.89 -4.14
CA LYS A 120 -10.54 9.08 -4.28
C LYS A 120 -10.85 10.24 -5.23
N ARG A 121 -11.89 10.12 -6.04
CA ARG A 121 -12.36 11.23 -6.87
C ARG A 121 -12.99 12.32 -5.99
N THR A 122 -12.72 13.57 -6.32
CA THR A 122 -13.35 14.71 -5.64
C THR A 122 -14.88 14.64 -5.74
N GLY A 123 -15.56 14.80 -4.61
CA GLY A 123 -17.03 14.78 -4.54
C GLY A 123 -17.69 13.39 -4.59
N GLN A 124 -16.94 12.30 -4.72
CA GLN A 124 -17.46 10.95 -4.54
C GLN A 124 -17.32 10.52 -3.07
N ASP A 125 -17.86 9.36 -2.69
CA ASP A 125 -17.65 8.77 -1.35
C ASP A 125 -16.73 7.56 -1.39
N GLN A 126 -16.90 6.70 -2.39
CA GLN A 126 -16.10 5.50 -2.57
C GLN A 126 -14.71 5.82 -3.13
N PRO A 127 -13.62 5.31 -2.53
CA PRO A 127 -12.29 5.47 -3.09
C PRO A 127 -12.14 4.65 -4.37
N ILE A 128 -11.34 5.16 -5.29
CA ILE A 128 -10.91 4.45 -6.51
C ILE A 128 -9.92 3.35 -6.11
N TRP A 129 -9.05 3.65 -5.16
CA TRP A 129 -8.11 2.71 -4.56
C TRP A 129 -7.92 3.06 -3.09
N SER A 130 -7.78 2.05 -2.24
CA SER A 130 -7.48 2.24 -0.84
C SER A 130 -6.74 1.03 -0.28
N ASN A 131 -5.83 1.30 0.65
CA ASN A 131 -5.18 0.28 1.45
C ASN A 131 -5.17 0.73 2.92
N ASP A 132 -5.93 0.04 3.76
CA ASP A 132 -6.05 0.35 5.18
C ASP A 132 -4.81 -0.06 6.01
N ARG A 133 -3.91 -0.85 5.42
CA ARG A 133 -2.71 -1.38 6.08
C ARG A 133 -1.56 -1.51 5.08
N TYR A 134 -1.20 -0.40 4.43
CA TYR A 134 -0.03 -0.38 3.58
C TYR A 134 1.22 -0.42 4.46
N THR A 135 1.90 -1.56 4.49
CA THR A 135 3.07 -1.80 5.35
C THR A 135 4.35 -1.81 4.53
N PHE A 136 5.35 -1.08 5.01
CA PHE A 136 6.70 -1.05 4.48
C PHE A 136 7.68 -1.45 5.58
N ARG A 137 8.73 -2.17 5.20
CA ARG A 137 9.79 -2.63 6.11
C ARG A 137 11.10 -2.75 5.35
N GLU A 138 12.13 -2.08 5.83
CA GLU A 138 13.47 -2.14 5.24
C GLU A 138 14.53 -1.96 6.32
N THR A 139 15.69 -2.59 6.11
CA THR A 139 16.85 -2.51 7.01
C THR A 139 17.81 -1.44 6.53
N TYR A 140 18.24 -0.58 7.44
CA TYR A 140 19.16 0.51 7.17
C TYR A 140 20.44 0.34 8.01
N PRO A 141 21.64 0.35 7.37
CA PRO A 141 22.88 0.35 8.11
C PRO A 141 23.11 1.70 8.79
N LEU A 142 23.66 1.67 10.00
CA LEU A 142 24.13 2.86 10.68
C LEU A 142 25.58 3.13 10.30
N GLU A 143 25.81 4.26 9.62
CA GLU A 143 27.17 4.75 9.42
C GLU A 143 27.67 5.37 10.72
N ALA A 144 28.69 4.75 11.32
CA ALA A 144 29.26 5.14 12.62
C ALA A 144 30.15 6.40 12.55
N SER A 145 29.90 7.33 11.62
CA SER A 145 30.58 8.62 11.61
C SER A 145 29.89 9.57 12.59
N ASN A 146 30.66 10.45 13.24
CA ASN A 146 30.32 11.28 14.41
C ASN A 146 29.11 12.23 14.24
N VAL A 147 27.91 11.67 14.10
CA VAL A 147 26.64 12.36 13.94
C VAL A 147 25.80 12.09 15.20
N ASN A 148 25.09 13.10 15.73
CA ASN A 148 24.24 12.90 16.90
C ASN A 148 23.18 11.83 16.58
N TYR A 149 22.84 10.99 17.56
CA TYR A 149 21.85 9.91 17.39
C TYR A 149 20.50 10.40 16.83
N VAL A 150 20.09 11.62 17.21
CA VAL A 150 18.86 12.26 16.72
C VAL A 150 18.93 12.53 15.21
N ASP A 151 20.05 13.07 14.73
CA ASP A 151 20.24 13.40 13.31
C ASP A 151 20.27 12.11 12.44
N LEU A 152 20.74 11.00 13.01
CA LEU A 152 20.72 9.68 12.36
C LEU A 152 19.29 9.13 12.23
N GLU A 153 18.48 9.27 13.27
CA GLU A 153 17.09 8.78 13.27
C GLU A 153 16.23 9.57 12.26
N ASP A 154 16.35 10.90 12.23
CA ASP A 154 15.64 11.74 11.28
C ASP A 154 16.08 11.46 9.83
N ASN A 155 17.38 11.25 9.58
CA ASN A 155 17.86 10.84 8.26
C ASN A 155 17.29 9.48 7.81
N ALA A 156 17.18 8.54 8.75
CA ALA A 156 16.64 7.22 8.45
C ALA A 156 15.13 7.27 8.17
N ILE A 157 14.38 8.15 8.82
CA ILE A 157 12.97 8.42 8.51
C ILE A 157 12.81 8.99 7.11
N GLU A 158 13.62 9.98 6.72
CA GLU A 158 13.55 10.58 5.38
C GLU A 158 13.83 9.52 4.30
N LYS A 159 14.89 8.71 4.47
CA LYS A 159 15.18 7.60 3.53
C LYS A 159 14.07 6.55 3.49
N ALA A 160 13.50 6.18 4.64
CA ALA A 160 12.39 5.24 4.68
C ALA A 160 11.13 5.81 4.02
N ALA A 161 10.88 7.11 4.17
CA ALA A 161 9.77 7.82 3.54
C ALA A 161 9.91 7.83 2.00
N GLU A 162 11.11 8.09 1.48
CA GLU A 162 11.41 8.03 0.04
C GLU A 162 11.08 6.64 -0.53
N ARG A 163 11.62 5.58 0.08
CA ARG A 163 11.40 4.19 -0.37
C ARG A 163 9.95 3.74 -0.20
N PHE A 164 9.30 4.16 0.88
CA PHE A 164 7.87 3.98 1.08
C PHE A 164 7.08 4.62 -0.08
N ALA A 165 7.38 5.87 -0.41
CA ALA A 165 6.68 6.61 -1.45
C ALA A 165 6.88 5.97 -2.83
N GLU A 166 8.11 5.57 -3.16
CA GLU A 166 8.43 4.88 -4.42
C GLU A 166 7.59 3.63 -4.62
N THR A 167 7.53 2.78 -3.59
CA THR A 167 6.75 1.53 -3.64
C THR A 167 5.25 1.82 -3.69
N MET A 168 4.74 2.69 -2.81
CA MET A 168 3.31 2.99 -2.69
C MET A 168 2.77 3.64 -3.95
N VAL A 169 3.50 4.60 -4.53
CA VAL A 169 3.11 5.26 -5.78
C VAL A 169 3.19 4.26 -6.94
N SER A 170 4.19 3.36 -6.98
CA SER A 170 4.20 2.30 -8.01
C SER A 170 2.97 1.42 -7.88
N ASP A 171 2.65 0.94 -6.68
CA ASP A 171 1.47 0.11 -6.42
C ASP A 171 0.16 0.84 -6.74
N LEU A 172 0.08 2.13 -6.46
CA LEU A 172 -1.06 2.98 -6.82
C LEU A 172 -1.18 3.12 -8.34
N LEU A 173 -0.08 3.14 -9.10
CA LEU A 173 -0.12 3.26 -10.56
C LEU A 173 -0.32 1.92 -11.27
N GLU A 174 0.20 0.84 -10.69
CA GLU A 174 0.18 -0.54 -11.22
C GLU A 174 -1.03 -1.36 -10.74
N GLY A 175 -1.65 -0.97 -9.62
CA GLY A 175 -2.84 -1.60 -9.06
C GLY A 175 -4.09 -1.48 -9.95
N PHE A 176 -3.92 -0.98 -11.17
CA PHE A 176 -4.95 -0.68 -12.16
C PHE A 176 -4.64 -1.29 -13.52
#